data_AF-A0A969Q111-F1
#
_entry.id   AF-A0A969Q111-F1
#
_cell.length_a   1.000
_cell.length_b   1.000
_cell.length_c   1.000
_cell.angle_alpha   90.00
_cell.angle_beta   90.00
_cell.angle_gamma   90.00
#
_symmetry.space_group_name_H-M   'P 1'
#
loop_
_entity.id
_entity.type
_entity.pdbx_description
1 polymer ?
#
loop_
_entity_poly.entity_id
_entity_poly.type
_entity_poly.pdbx_seq_one_letter_code
_entity_poly.pdbx_strand_id
1 'polypeptide(L)'
;MAEVTLVLDNSDGRAPAPFDTAPILEVTRRIRRAAGSTFRINGKEVRARDVQLLFADASTGANSPALVRQNQVSELINAKPENRRRILEEAAGIAGLYTRRHEAELKLRGAQTNLERLDDVAAGLADQLAGLRRQARQAARYRTLADDIRNLEAFLLAKRWQHVSQAVAATHRARDAAQTALAEAMLRANRAAKAAENADDGLVPLREEQAIAEAVLRRLDGQRFGLERDLKAAQDALTTARNDLARIAQARTRETSLQDDALATLARLQAELAELDHDNVEAGQGEKDGLLIAQEAAANAQIALAQLEADFNHAMSTRANARAQHEANVRACAEAKAVVQRHVNNLTQAQSALARINASLPHPIWLKRPWQSRYDCYCRKGGQRTRR
;
A
#
# COMPACT_ATOMS: atom_id res chain seq x y z
N MET A 1 46.83 91.38 -51.50
CA MET A 1 46.60 91.56 -50.05
C MET A 1 47.27 92.87 -49.68
N ALA A 2 46.66 93.68 -48.80
CA ALA A 2 47.29 94.90 -48.31
C ALA A 2 47.29 94.87 -46.78
N GLU A 3 48.36 95.35 -46.17
CA GLU A 3 48.43 95.60 -44.73
C GLU A 3 48.97 97.00 -44.48
N VAL A 4 48.46 97.62 -43.43
CA VAL A 4 48.88 98.93 -42.97
C VAL A 4 49.14 98.79 -41.48
N THR A 5 50.34 99.14 -41.06
CA THR A 5 50.74 99.19 -39.66
C THR A 5 50.94 100.64 -39.25
N LEU A 6 50.25 101.05 -38.19
CA LEU A 6 50.43 102.34 -37.54
C LEU A 6 51.26 102.12 -36.27
N VAL A 7 52.37 102.84 -36.15
CA VAL A 7 53.20 102.84 -34.94
C VAL A 7 52.96 104.16 -34.22
N LEU A 8 52.46 104.09 -33.00
CA LEU A 8 52.15 105.23 -32.15
C LEU A 8 53.06 105.23 -30.92
N ASP A 9 53.54 106.41 -30.55
CA ASP A 9 54.21 106.63 -29.27
C ASP A 9 53.15 106.65 -28.15
N ASN A 10 53.33 105.80 -27.15
CA ASN A 10 52.49 105.69 -25.96
C ASN A 10 53.34 105.78 -24.68
N SER A 11 54.49 106.47 -24.73
CA SER A 11 55.35 106.73 -23.57
C SER A 11 54.62 107.39 -22.39
N ASP A 12 53.65 108.26 -22.68
CA ASP A 12 52.77 108.90 -21.69
C ASP A 12 51.68 107.96 -21.11
N GLY A 13 51.57 106.72 -21.59
CA GLY A 13 50.60 105.73 -21.08
C GLY A 13 49.12 106.11 -21.29
N ARG A 14 48.81 106.90 -22.33
CA ARG A 14 47.44 107.42 -22.58
C ARG A 14 46.50 106.40 -23.22
N ALA A 15 47.04 105.32 -23.80
CA ALA A 15 46.22 104.24 -24.33
C ALA A 15 45.43 103.54 -23.20
N PRO A 16 44.17 103.14 -23.42
CA PRO A 16 43.42 102.37 -22.43
C PRO A 16 43.99 101.00 -22.13
N ALA A 17 43.79 100.55 -20.88
CA ALA A 17 44.01 99.18 -20.47
C ALA A 17 43.27 98.20 -21.42
N PRO A 18 43.91 97.09 -21.85
CA PRO A 18 45.19 96.55 -21.39
C PRO A 18 46.44 97.05 -22.15
N PHE A 19 46.33 98.14 -22.90
CA PHE A 19 47.39 98.64 -23.79
C PHE A 19 48.17 99.85 -23.23
N ASP A 20 47.88 100.25 -22.00
CA ASP A 20 48.50 101.36 -21.26
C ASP A 20 49.98 101.10 -20.91
N THR A 21 50.37 99.85 -20.68
CA THR A 21 51.72 99.49 -20.22
C THR A 21 52.81 99.51 -21.29
N ALA A 22 52.45 99.48 -22.58
CA ALA A 22 53.44 99.42 -23.65
C ALA A 22 53.84 100.83 -24.12
N PRO A 23 55.14 101.17 -24.15
CA PRO A 23 55.59 102.51 -24.56
C PRO A 23 55.39 102.77 -26.06
N ILE A 24 55.23 101.72 -26.87
CA ILE A 24 54.97 101.79 -28.30
C ILE A 24 53.74 100.94 -28.59
N LEU A 25 52.81 101.50 -29.36
CA LEU A 25 51.57 100.84 -29.77
C LEU A 25 51.58 100.61 -31.28
N GLU A 26 51.64 99.35 -31.69
CA GLU A 26 51.61 98.91 -33.08
C GLU A 26 50.20 98.42 -33.44
N VAL A 27 49.48 99.16 -34.28
CA VAL A 27 48.14 98.79 -34.74
C VAL A 27 48.18 98.42 -36.22
N THR A 28 47.99 97.13 -36.53
CA THR A 28 48.01 96.62 -37.90
C THR A 28 46.60 96.28 -38.37
N ARG A 29 46.21 96.81 -39.54
CA ARG A 29 45.01 96.37 -40.27
C ARG A 29 45.43 95.64 -41.53
N ARG A 30 45.01 94.39 -41.67
CA ARG A 30 45.25 93.55 -42.86
C ARG A 30 43.94 93.32 -43.59
N ILE A 31 43.91 93.61 -44.90
CA ILE A 31 42.73 93.43 -45.74
C ILE A 31 43.00 92.44 -46.87
N ARG A 32 42.07 91.50 -47.04
CA ARG A 32 42.07 90.50 -48.12
C ARG A 32 40.82 90.66 -48.98
N ARG A 33 40.97 90.45 -50.30
CA ARG A 33 39.83 90.45 -51.23
C ARG A 33 38.83 89.39 -50.78
N ALA A 34 37.55 89.75 -50.68
CA ALA A 34 36.43 88.91 -50.27
C ALA A 34 36.48 88.28 -48.85
N ALA A 35 37.51 88.54 -48.04
CA ALA A 35 37.70 87.91 -46.72
C ALA A 35 37.70 88.89 -45.53
N GLY A 36 37.30 90.15 -45.76
CA GLY A 36 37.19 91.16 -44.71
C GLY A 36 38.53 91.76 -44.24
N SER A 37 38.48 92.49 -43.13
CA SER A 37 39.64 93.11 -42.47
C SER A 37 39.94 92.40 -41.15
N THR A 38 41.20 92.03 -40.91
CA THR A 38 41.69 91.55 -39.61
C THR A 38 42.50 92.66 -38.94
N PHE A 39 42.34 92.79 -37.62
CA PHE A 39 42.96 93.85 -36.83
C PHE A 39 43.89 93.25 -35.79
N ARG A 40 45.07 93.86 -35.60
CA ARG A 40 46.04 93.45 -34.59
C ARG A 40 46.53 94.67 -33.81
N ILE A 41 46.70 94.52 -32.50
CA ILE A 41 47.41 95.48 -31.65
C ILE A 41 48.58 94.74 -31.01
N ASN A 42 49.80 95.26 -31.17
CA ASN A 42 51.05 94.66 -30.65
C ASN A 42 51.15 93.16 -30.98
N GLY A 43 50.86 92.81 -32.24
CA GLY A 43 50.87 91.43 -32.72
C GLY A 43 49.70 90.53 -32.29
N LYS A 44 48.84 90.92 -31.35
CA LYS A 44 47.65 90.12 -30.96
C LYS A 44 46.44 90.47 -31.83
N GLU A 45 45.73 89.47 -32.33
CA GLU A 45 44.49 89.69 -33.07
C GLU A 45 43.39 90.17 -32.11
N VAL A 46 42.77 91.29 -32.47
CA VAL A 46 41.74 91.97 -31.66
C VAL A 46 40.50 92.22 -32.52
N ARG A 47 39.36 92.47 -31.87
CA ARG A 47 38.14 92.78 -32.63
C ARG A 47 38.26 94.17 -33.22
N ALA A 48 37.62 94.38 -34.37
CA ALA A 48 37.55 95.70 -35.01
C ALA A 48 37.01 96.77 -34.05
N ARG A 49 36.07 96.39 -33.18
CA ARG A 49 35.48 97.26 -32.16
C ARG A 49 36.49 97.72 -31.10
N ASP A 50 37.41 96.85 -30.70
CA ASP A 50 38.42 97.17 -29.68
C ASP A 50 39.39 98.23 -30.22
N VAL A 51 39.78 98.12 -31.50
CA VAL A 51 40.58 99.14 -32.20
C VAL A 51 39.80 100.44 -32.37
N GLN A 52 38.50 100.37 -32.69
CA GLN A 52 37.66 101.57 -32.80
C GLN A 52 37.56 102.31 -31.46
N LEU A 53 37.42 101.58 -30.35
CA LEU A 53 37.36 102.16 -29.02
C LEU A 53 38.68 102.83 -28.62
N LEU A 54 39.81 102.15 -28.88
CA LEU A 54 41.16 102.68 -28.66
C LEU A 54 41.35 104.08 -29.28
N PHE A 55 40.94 104.24 -30.54
CA PHE A 55 41.06 105.52 -31.25
C PHE A 55 39.98 106.53 -30.87
N ALA A 56 38.78 106.08 -30.51
CA ALA A 56 37.71 106.96 -30.03
C ALA A 56 38.11 107.72 -28.77
N ASP A 57 38.81 107.07 -27.84
CA ASP A 57 39.30 107.69 -26.60
C ASP A 57 40.52 108.59 -26.82
N ALA A 58 41.34 108.28 -27.84
CA ALA A 58 42.40 109.16 -28.30
C ALA A 58 41.89 110.31 -29.19
N SER A 59 40.56 110.48 -29.33
CA SER A 59 39.89 111.44 -30.22
C SER A 59 40.43 111.44 -31.66
N THR A 60 40.97 110.31 -32.11
CA THR A 60 41.63 110.13 -33.41
C THR A 60 40.92 109.02 -34.19
N GLY A 61 41.18 108.90 -35.50
CA GLY A 61 40.54 107.89 -36.36
C GLY A 61 39.48 108.44 -37.33
N ALA A 62 38.70 107.55 -37.96
CA ALA A 62 37.90 107.87 -39.14
C ALA A 62 36.76 108.90 -38.93
N ASN A 63 36.35 109.11 -37.66
CA ASN A 63 35.36 110.10 -37.25
C ASN A 63 35.96 111.20 -36.38
N SER A 64 37.29 111.34 -36.35
CA SER A 64 37.94 112.39 -35.55
C SER A 64 37.54 113.78 -36.04
N PRO A 65 37.23 114.73 -35.14
CA PRO A 65 36.99 116.13 -35.50
C PRO A 65 38.22 116.80 -36.11
N ALA A 66 39.42 116.23 -35.91
CA ALA A 66 40.68 116.74 -36.45
C ALA A 66 40.94 116.32 -37.91
N LEU A 67 40.12 115.43 -38.49
CA LEU A 67 40.26 114.96 -39.86
C LEU A 67 39.06 115.43 -40.70
N VAL A 68 39.32 116.33 -41.66
CA VAL A 68 38.30 116.87 -42.56
C VAL A 68 38.39 116.19 -43.92
N ARG A 69 37.39 115.36 -44.24
CA ARG A 69 37.18 114.79 -45.57
C ARG A 69 36.58 115.82 -46.51
N GLN A 70 36.85 115.68 -47.81
CA GLN A 70 36.23 116.51 -48.83
C GLN A 70 34.70 116.43 -48.72
N ASN A 71 34.01 117.58 -48.76
CA ASN A 71 32.56 117.74 -48.58
C ASN A 71 31.98 117.49 -47.16
N GLN A 72 32.79 117.16 -46.15
CA GLN A 72 32.30 116.86 -44.78
C GLN A 72 31.61 118.04 -44.09
N VAL A 73 32.03 119.27 -44.36
CA VAL A 73 31.41 120.48 -43.77
C VAL A 73 29.98 120.67 -44.27
N SER A 74 29.75 120.47 -45.57
CA SER A 74 28.41 120.55 -46.18
C SER A 74 27.48 119.44 -45.68
N GLU A 75 28.01 118.24 -45.45
CA GLU A 75 27.26 117.12 -44.85
C GLU A 75 26.86 117.40 -43.40
N LEU A 76 27.75 118.02 -42.60
CA LEU A 76 27.47 118.37 -41.19
C LEU A 76 26.35 119.41 -41.07
N ILE A 77 26.34 120.42 -41.95
CA ILE A 77 25.32 121.48 -41.98
C ILE A 77 23.93 120.91 -42.28
N ASN A 78 23.86 119.93 -43.17
CA ASN A 78 22.61 119.28 -43.60
C ASN A 78 22.24 118.04 -42.78
N ALA A 79 23.08 117.60 -41.83
CA ALA A 79 22.83 116.42 -41.03
C ALA A 79 21.66 116.61 -40.04
N LYS A 80 20.88 115.54 -39.83
CA LYS A 80 19.84 115.45 -38.80
C LYS A 80 20.41 115.73 -37.40
N PRO A 81 19.61 116.28 -36.47
CA PRO A 81 20.06 116.63 -35.12
C PRO A 81 20.78 115.49 -34.37
N GLU A 82 20.34 114.24 -34.52
CA GLU A 82 20.94 113.08 -33.85
C GLU A 82 22.36 112.79 -34.37
N ASN A 83 22.57 112.91 -35.68
CA ASN A 83 23.87 112.72 -36.30
C ASN A 83 24.82 113.87 -35.96
N ARG A 84 24.30 115.10 -35.89
CA ARG A 84 25.07 116.29 -35.48
C ARG A 84 25.50 116.17 -34.02
N ARG A 85 24.59 115.73 -33.14
CA ARG A 85 24.87 115.48 -31.72
C ARG A 85 26.01 114.48 -31.53
N ARG A 86 26.00 113.36 -32.27
CA ARG A 86 27.09 112.37 -32.22
C ARG A 86 28.46 112.99 -32.52
N ILE A 87 28.55 113.87 -33.52
CA ILE A 87 29.79 114.55 -33.90
C ILE A 87 30.22 115.56 -32.81
N LEU A 88 29.27 116.27 -32.20
CA LEU A 88 29.55 117.17 -31.08
C LEU A 88 30.01 116.41 -29.83
N GLU A 89 29.45 115.24 -29.54
CA GLU A 89 29.85 114.36 -28.44
C GLU A 89 31.22 113.72 -28.68
N GLU A 90 31.55 113.41 -29.94
CA GLU A 90 32.89 112.99 -30.36
C GLU A 90 33.90 114.14 -30.21
N ALA A 91 33.53 115.37 -30.58
CA ALA A 91 34.37 116.55 -30.41
C ALA A 91 34.59 116.95 -28.94
N ALA A 92 33.60 116.71 -28.09
CA ALA A 92 33.71 116.89 -26.64
C ALA A 92 34.45 115.74 -25.93
N GLY A 93 34.86 114.69 -26.66
CA GLY A 93 35.61 113.55 -26.10
C GLY A 93 34.79 112.64 -25.17
N ILE A 94 33.46 112.77 -25.16
CA ILE A 94 32.59 112.01 -24.23
C ILE A 94 32.01 110.72 -24.85
N ALA A 95 32.10 110.55 -26.18
CA ALA A 95 31.57 109.38 -26.87
C ALA A 95 32.22 108.05 -26.43
N GLY A 96 33.53 108.05 -26.15
CA GLY A 96 34.25 106.88 -25.61
C GLY A 96 33.79 106.45 -24.22
N LEU A 97 33.47 107.42 -23.34
CA LEU A 97 32.96 107.15 -22.00
C LEU A 97 31.59 106.45 -22.03
N TYR A 98 30.66 106.92 -22.87
CA TYR A 98 29.33 106.30 -23.00
C TYR A 98 29.41 104.86 -23.53
N THR A 99 30.28 104.62 -24.52
CA THR A 99 30.44 103.27 -25.09
C THR A 99 31.06 102.29 -24.10
N ARG A 100 32.07 102.71 -23.30
CA ARG A 100 32.63 101.89 -22.21
C ARG A 100 31.62 101.62 -21.11
N ARG A 101 30.84 102.63 -20.68
CA ARG A 101 29.80 102.46 -19.66
C ARG A 101 28.76 101.43 -20.11
N HIS A 102 28.27 101.56 -21.35
CA HIS A 102 27.30 100.62 -21.90
C HIS A 102 27.85 99.19 -22.02
N GLU A 103 29.13 99.03 -22.39
CA GLU A 103 29.77 97.72 -22.44
C GLU A 103 29.96 97.11 -21.04
N ALA A 104 30.35 97.91 -20.05
CA ALA A 104 30.46 97.48 -18.66
C ALA A 104 29.09 97.07 -18.09
N GLU A 105 28.04 97.85 -18.37
CA GLU A 105 26.65 97.49 -18.02
C GLU A 105 26.22 96.18 -18.68
N LEU A 106 26.54 95.96 -19.96
CA LEU A 106 26.22 94.72 -20.65
C LEU A 106 26.97 93.52 -20.04
N LYS A 107 28.25 93.68 -19.70
CA LYS A 107 29.05 92.66 -19.00
C LYS A 107 28.50 92.36 -17.61
N LEU A 108 28.12 93.39 -16.86
CA LEU A 108 27.53 93.26 -15.53
C LEU A 108 26.20 92.50 -15.60
N ARG A 109 25.31 92.87 -16.53
CA ARG A 109 24.04 92.15 -16.75
C ARG A 109 24.28 90.69 -17.14
N GLY A 110 25.25 90.43 -18.02
CA GLY A 110 25.64 89.06 -18.36
C GLY A 110 26.13 88.25 -17.15
N ALA A 111 26.93 88.87 -16.27
CA ALA A 111 27.37 88.24 -15.02
C ALA A 111 26.21 87.99 -14.05
N GLN A 112 25.27 88.91 -13.92
CA GLN A 112 24.06 88.75 -13.10
C GLN A 112 23.21 87.57 -13.59
N THR A 113 22.92 87.48 -14.89
CA THR A 113 22.18 86.35 -15.45
C THR A 113 22.92 85.02 -15.25
N ASN A 114 24.26 85.02 -15.33
CA ASN A 114 25.03 83.81 -15.03
C ASN A 114 24.94 83.40 -13.56
N LEU A 115 24.92 84.37 -12.63
CA LEU A 115 24.75 84.11 -11.21
C LEU A 115 23.36 83.51 -10.92
N GLU A 116 22.31 84.09 -11.48
CA GLU A 116 20.94 83.56 -11.37
C GLU A 116 20.85 82.11 -11.83
N ARG A 117 21.49 81.77 -12.96
CA ARG A 117 21.56 80.39 -13.45
C ARG A 117 22.35 79.47 -12.52
N LEU A 118 23.40 79.96 -11.88
CA LEU A 118 24.16 79.17 -10.89
C LEU A 118 23.32 78.91 -9.64
N ASP A 119 22.54 79.88 -9.19
CA ASP A 119 21.62 79.72 -8.06
C ASP A 119 20.55 78.68 -8.38
N ASP A 120 19.97 78.68 -9.59
CA ASP A 120 19.03 77.65 -10.04
C ASP A 120 19.67 76.24 -10.04
N VAL A 121 20.90 76.12 -10.54
CA VAL A 121 21.65 74.85 -10.53
C VAL A 121 21.95 74.40 -9.10
N ALA A 122 22.34 75.33 -8.22
CA ALA A 122 22.61 75.04 -6.82
C ALA A 122 21.35 74.56 -6.09
N ALA A 123 20.20 75.17 -6.35
CA ALA A 123 18.91 74.73 -5.83
C ALA A 123 18.56 73.31 -6.33
N GLY A 124 18.73 73.06 -7.63
CA GLY A 124 18.51 71.71 -8.20
C GLY A 124 19.42 70.64 -7.58
N LEU A 125 20.70 70.96 -7.34
CA LEU A 125 21.63 70.05 -6.67
C LEU A 125 21.26 69.83 -5.19
N ALA A 126 20.76 70.86 -4.50
CA ALA A 126 20.30 70.74 -3.13
C ALA A 126 19.10 69.77 -3.01
N ASP A 127 18.15 69.84 -3.95
CA ASP A 127 17.02 68.92 -4.02
C ASP A 127 17.46 67.48 -4.31
N GLN A 128 18.39 67.30 -5.25
CA GLN A 128 18.98 65.99 -5.53
C GLN A 128 19.68 65.41 -4.30
N LEU A 129 20.46 66.22 -3.58
CA LEU A 129 21.13 65.82 -2.35
C LEU A 129 20.12 65.43 -1.26
N ALA A 130 19.03 66.17 -1.12
CA ALA A 130 17.96 65.84 -0.19
C ALA A 130 17.31 64.49 -0.53
N GLY A 131 17.08 64.22 -1.82
CA GLY A 131 16.61 62.93 -2.32
C GLY A 131 17.57 61.79 -1.98
N LEU A 132 18.85 61.94 -2.29
CA LEU A 132 19.90 60.95 -1.99
C LEU A 132 20.02 60.68 -0.48
N ARG A 133 19.90 61.72 0.37
CA ARG A 133 19.89 61.56 1.83
C ARG A 133 18.69 60.77 2.34
N ARG A 134 17.51 60.89 1.70
CA ARG A 134 16.33 60.07 2.03
C ARG A 134 16.57 58.62 1.62
N GLN A 135 17.06 58.39 0.40
CA GLN A 135 17.38 57.04 -0.09
C GLN A 135 18.44 56.35 0.77
N ALA A 136 19.50 57.05 1.17
CA ALA A 136 20.54 56.51 2.04
C ALA A 136 19.97 56.06 3.41
N ARG A 137 19.10 56.88 4.02
CA ARG A 137 18.42 56.53 5.28
C ARG A 137 17.52 55.30 5.13
N GLN A 138 16.78 55.20 4.02
CA GLN A 138 15.93 54.04 3.73
C GLN A 138 16.76 52.78 3.52
N ALA A 139 17.87 52.87 2.77
CA ALA A 139 18.78 51.75 2.54
C ALA A 139 19.45 51.27 3.85
N ALA A 140 19.85 52.20 4.72
CA ALA A 140 20.39 51.86 6.04
C ALA A 140 19.35 51.11 6.90
N ARG A 141 18.12 51.63 6.98
CA ARG A 141 17.02 50.94 7.69
C ARG A 141 16.71 49.57 7.12
N TYR A 142 16.69 49.45 5.79
CA TYR A 142 16.49 48.17 5.13
C TYR A 142 17.56 47.15 5.50
N ARG A 143 18.85 47.55 5.51
CA ARG A 143 19.95 46.65 5.92
C ARG A 143 19.77 46.15 7.34
N THR A 144 19.49 47.03 8.29
CA THR A 144 19.24 46.63 9.69
C THR A 144 18.06 45.67 9.80
N LEU A 145 16.92 45.99 9.17
CA LEU A 145 15.75 45.12 9.16
C LEU A 145 16.03 43.76 8.51
N ALA A 146 16.77 43.73 7.40
CA ALA A 146 17.14 42.51 6.72
C ALA A 146 18.07 41.63 7.57
N ASP A 147 18.99 42.24 8.33
CA ASP A 147 19.85 41.53 9.27
C ASP A 147 19.03 40.94 10.43
N ASP A 148 18.10 41.71 10.99
CA ASP A 148 17.20 41.25 12.05
C ASP A 148 16.31 40.09 11.57
N ILE A 149 15.73 40.20 10.37
CA ILE A 149 14.94 39.12 9.76
C ILE A 149 15.79 37.85 9.61
N ARG A 150 16.99 37.96 9.03
CA ARG A 150 17.88 36.79 8.87
C ARG A 150 18.24 36.13 10.20
N ASN A 151 18.50 36.94 11.23
CA ASN A 151 18.82 36.43 12.57
C ASN A 151 17.62 35.73 13.21
N LEU A 152 16.42 36.31 13.09
CA LEU A 152 15.19 35.72 13.62
C LEU A 152 14.78 34.45 12.87
N GLU A 153 14.95 34.42 11.55
CA GLU A 153 14.73 33.22 10.74
C GLU A 153 15.68 32.10 11.13
N ALA A 154 16.98 32.40 11.28
CA ALA A 154 17.97 31.43 11.75
C ALA A 154 17.62 30.89 13.15
N PHE A 155 17.20 31.76 14.06
CA PHE A 155 16.77 31.36 15.40
C PHE A 155 15.51 30.47 15.36
N LEU A 156 14.51 30.84 14.57
CA LEU A 156 13.29 30.06 14.39
C LEU A 156 13.60 28.67 13.83
N LEU A 157 14.44 28.60 12.79
CA LEU A 157 14.87 27.33 12.19
C LEU A 157 15.64 26.47 13.18
N ALA A 158 16.56 27.05 13.96
CA ALA A 158 17.28 26.35 15.01
C ALA A 158 16.34 25.77 16.08
N LYS A 159 15.32 26.54 16.51
CA LYS A 159 14.31 26.06 17.46
C LYS A 159 13.44 24.94 16.89
N ARG A 160 13.00 25.07 15.64
CA ARG A 160 12.25 24.01 14.95
C ARG A 160 13.09 22.74 14.81
N TRP A 161 14.35 22.87 14.42
CA TRP A 161 15.29 21.75 14.34
C TRP A 161 15.45 21.08 15.71
N GLN A 162 15.71 21.85 16.77
CA GLN A 162 15.84 21.31 18.12
C GLN A 162 14.60 20.52 18.55
N HIS A 163 13.40 21.07 18.32
CA HIS A 163 12.14 20.39 18.64
C HIS A 163 11.98 19.08 17.86
N VAL A 164 12.22 19.11 16.55
CA VAL A 164 12.13 17.90 15.70
C VAL A 164 13.19 16.86 16.10
N SER A 165 14.43 17.27 16.37
CA SER A 165 15.49 16.38 16.84
C SER A 165 15.15 15.71 18.17
N GLN A 166 14.53 16.45 19.10
CA GLN A 166 14.05 15.88 20.36
C GLN A 166 12.91 14.88 20.13
N ALA A 167 11.94 15.21 19.26
CA ALA A 167 10.86 14.31 18.90
C ALA A 167 11.38 13.02 18.26
N VAL A 168 12.33 13.13 17.32
CA VAL A 168 13.00 11.99 16.67
C VAL A 168 13.75 11.14 17.70
N ALA A 169 14.50 11.75 18.62
CA ALA A 169 15.18 11.00 19.67
C ALA A 169 14.19 10.26 20.59
N ALA A 170 13.05 10.87 20.91
CA ALA A 170 12.01 10.24 21.71
C ALA A 170 11.34 9.07 20.97
N THR A 171 11.02 9.23 19.68
CA THR A 171 10.43 8.14 18.87
C THR A 171 11.40 6.99 18.68
N HIS A 172 12.70 7.24 18.50
CA HIS A 172 13.71 6.18 18.48
C HIS A 172 13.74 5.39 19.79
N ARG A 173 13.80 6.06 20.94
CA ARG A 173 13.76 5.37 22.25
C ARG A 173 12.48 4.54 22.44
N ALA A 174 11.33 5.10 22.05
CA ALA A 174 10.06 4.39 22.14
C ALA A 174 10.03 3.15 21.22
N ARG A 175 10.56 3.27 20.01
CA ARG A 175 10.70 2.15 19.07
C ARG A 175 11.60 1.07 19.64
N ASP A 176 12.78 1.43 20.14
CA ASP A 176 13.74 0.46 20.68
C ASP A 176 13.15 -0.27 21.90
N ALA A 177 12.48 0.44 22.80
CA ALA A 177 11.76 -0.16 23.92
C ALA A 177 10.65 -1.12 23.47
N ALA A 178 9.88 -0.75 22.44
CA ALA A 178 8.86 -1.62 21.86
C ALA A 178 9.46 -2.87 21.19
N GLN A 179 10.62 -2.73 20.52
CA GLN A 179 11.34 -3.86 19.93
C GLN A 179 11.85 -4.83 21.00
N THR A 180 12.40 -4.33 22.11
CA THR A 180 12.80 -5.17 23.25
C THR A 180 11.60 -5.88 23.87
N ALA A 181 10.49 -5.17 24.12
CA ALA A 181 9.27 -5.75 24.67
C ALA A 181 8.68 -6.85 23.75
N LEU A 182 8.72 -6.63 22.43
CA LEU A 182 8.30 -7.63 21.45
C LEU A 182 9.19 -8.87 21.49
N ALA A 183 10.51 -8.70 21.54
CA ALA A 183 11.45 -9.82 21.62
C ALA A 183 11.23 -10.65 22.90
N GLU A 184 11.01 -10.00 24.05
CA GLU A 184 10.68 -10.68 25.30
C GLU A 184 9.34 -11.44 25.21
N ALA A 185 8.31 -10.81 24.63
CA ALA A 185 7.01 -11.45 24.45
C ALA A 185 7.10 -12.67 23.52
N MET A 186 7.85 -12.59 22.43
CA MET A 186 8.12 -13.71 21.53
C MET A 186 8.86 -14.84 22.26
N LEU A 187 9.86 -14.54 23.08
CA LEU A 187 10.56 -15.55 23.87
C LEU A 187 9.61 -16.25 24.86
N ARG A 188 8.75 -15.50 25.55
CA ARG A 188 7.72 -16.06 26.45
C ARG A 188 6.74 -16.94 25.69
N ALA A 189 6.26 -16.51 24.52
CA ALA A 189 5.35 -17.29 23.68
C ALA A 189 6.00 -18.58 23.20
N ASN A 190 7.25 -18.55 22.74
CA ASN A 190 7.99 -19.74 22.31
C ASN A 190 8.22 -20.71 23.47
N ARG A 191 8.53 -20.21 24.67
CA ARG A 191 8.66 -21.07 25.87
C ARG A 191 7.33 -21.72 26.24
N ALA A 192 6.22 -20.98 26.19
CA ALA A 192 4.89 -21.52 26.46
C ALA A 192 4.49 -22.57 25.41
N ALA A 193 4.75 -22.31 24.13
CA ALA A 193 4.51 -23.26 23.05
C ALA A 193 5.32 -24.55 23.25
N LYS A 194 6.61 -24.43 23.60
CA LYS A 194 7.44 -25.61 23.85
C LYS A 194 7.00 -26.40 25.09
N ALA A 195 6.55 -25.70 26.14
CA ALA A 195 5.99 -26.35 27.32
C ALA A 195 4.69 -27.11 27.00
N ALA A 196 3.83 -26.55 26.14
CA ALA A 196 2.61 -27.20 25.68
C ALA A 196 2.92 -28.46 24.84
N GLU A 197 3.87 -28.36 23.89
CA GLU A 197 4.32 -29.51 23.09
C GLU A 197 4.86 -30.64 23.99
N ASN A 198 5.74 -30.31 24.94
CA ASN A 198 6.27 -31.31 25.88
C ASN A 198 5.16 -31.94 26.75
N ALA A 199 4.13 -31.18 27.12
CA ALA A 199 2.99 -31.69 27.87
C ALA A 199 2.13 -32.63 27.02
N ASP A 200 1.89 -32.30 25.74
CA ASP A 200 1.18 -33.15 24.80
C ASP A 200 1.93 -34.47 24.55
N ASP A 201 3.26 -34.39 24.34
CA ASP A 201 4.13 -35.57 24.19
C ASP A 201 4.08 -36.47 25.44
N GLY A 202 4.10 -35.87 26.63
CA GLY A 202 3.98 -36.60 27.90
C GLY A 202 2.60 -37.23 28.13
N LEU A 203 1.57 -36.74 27.44
CA LEU A 203 0.20 -37.23 27.56
C LEU A 203 -0.03 -38.54 26.80
N VAL A 204 0.75 -38.79 25.74
CA VAL A 204 0.68 -40.02 24.93
C VAL A 204 0.94 -41.28 25.77
N PRO A 205 2.08 -41.42 26.46
CA PRO A 205 2.35 -42.63 27.26
C PRO A 205 1.35 -42.79 28.41
N LEU A 206 0.91 -41.71 29.04
CA LEU A 206 -0.10 -41.77 30.10
C LEU A 206 -1.45 -42.29 29.58
N ARG A 207 -1.84 -41.94 28.34
CA ARG A 207 -3.04 -42.49 27.68
C ARG A 207 -2.89 -43.98 27.35
N GLU A 208 -1.69 -44.40 26.94
CA GLU A 208 -1.40 -45.82 26.72
C GLU A 208 -1.46 -46.62 28.02
N GLU A 209 -0.85 -46.12 29.10
CA GLU A 209 -0.95 -46.70 30.45
C GLU A 209 -2.39 -46.78 30.93
N GLN A 210 -3.18 -45.72 30.75
CA GLN A 210 -4.61 -45.72 31.07
C GLN A 210 -5.35 -46.80 30.27
N ALA A 211 -5.13 -46.91 28.96
CA ALA A 211 -5.78 -47.90 28.11
C ALA A 211 -5.43 -49.34 28.53
N ILE A 212 -4.17 -49.59 28.90
CA ILE A 212 -3.72 -50.88 29.44
C ILE A 212 -4.42 -51.17 30.77
N ALA A 213 -4.43 -50.22 31.70
CA ALA A 213 -5.08 -50.37 33.00
C ALA A 213 -6.59 -50.66 32.85
N GLU A 214 -7.27 -49.95 31.94
CA GLU A 214 -8.68 -50.19 31.62
C GLU A 214 -8.92 -51.59 31.03
N ALA A 215 -8.05 -52.05 30.13
CA ALA A 215 -8.14 -53.39 29.55
C ALA A 215 -7.95 -54.49 30.60
N VAL A 216 -6.97 -54.32 31.49
CA VAL A 216 -6.73 -55.23 32.64
C VAL A 216 -7.94 -55.25 33.57
N LEU A 217 -8.48 -54.07 33.92
CA LEU A 217 -9.67 -53.97 34.76
C LEU A 217 -10.86 -54.70 34.14
N ARG A 218 -11.16 -54.47 32.85
CA ARG A 218 -12.26 -55.16 32.15
C ARG A 218 -12.08 -56.67 32.13
N ARG A 219 -10.85 -57.16 31.96
CA ARG A 219 -10.54 -58.60 32.03
C ARG A 219 -10.82 -59.15 33.43
N LEU A 220 -10.34 -58.47 34.47
CA LEU A 220 -10.53 -58.88 35.86
C LEU A 220 -12.02 -58.85 36.25
N ASP A 221 -12.77 -57.84 35.82
CA ASP A 221 -14.22 -57.76 36.01
C ASP A 221 -14.92 -58.94 35.32
N GLY A 222 -14.54 -59.28 34.09
CA GLY A 222 -15.06 -60.46 33.38
C GLY A 222 -14.77 -61.77 34.12
N GLN A 223 -13.56 -61.92 34.65
CA GLN A 223 -13.20 -63.08 35.49
C GLN A 223 -14.00 -63.11 36.79
N ARG A 224 -14.18 -61.97 37.46
CA ARG A 224 -15.01 -61.86 38.66
C ARG A 224 -16.44 -62.27 38.37
N PHE A 225 -17.06 -61.74 37.31
CA PHE A 225 -18.44 -62.11 36.93
C PHE A 225 -18.58 -63.59 36.57
N GLY A 226 -17.56 -64.18 35.93
CA GLY A 226 -17.49 -65.63 35.69
C GLY A 226 -17.48 -66.42 36.99
N LEU A 227 -16.56 -66.09 37.91
CA LEU A 227 -16.45 -66.72 39.22
C LEU A 227 -17.71 -66.54 40.08
N GLU A 228 -18.36 -65.38 40.03
CA GLU A 228 -19.63 -65.12 40.71
C GLU A 228 -20.75 -66.02 40.17
N ARG A 229 -20.82 -66.21 38.85
CA ARG A 229 -21.78 -67.12 38.22
C ARG A 229 -21.50 -68.58 38.60
N ASP A 230 -20.24 -68.99 38.57
CA ASP A 230 -19.83 -70.35 38.94
C ASP A 230 -20.11 -70.62 40.42
N LEU A 231 -19.83 -69.65 41.30
CA LEU A 231 -20.16 -69.71 42.72
C LEU A 231 -21.66 -69.86 42.92
N LYS A 232 -22.47 -69.06 42.20
CA LYS A 232 -23.93 -69.13 42.30
C LYS A 232 -24.47 -70.47 41.80
N ALA A 233 -23.98 -70.98 40.67
CA ALA A 233 -24.35 -72.29 40.15
C ALA A 233 -23.95 -73.42 41.11
N ALA A 234 -22.78 -73.35 41.72
CA ALA A 234 -22.34 -74.32 42.74
C ALA A 234 -23.21 -74.26 44.00
N GLN A 235 -23.60 -73.05 44.44
CA GLN A 235 -24.55 -72.88 45.55
C GLN A 235 -25.92 -73.49 45.22
N ASP A 236 -26.46 -73.23 44.02
CA ASP A 236 -27.77 -73.76 43.60
C ASP A 236 -27.71 -75.29 43.45
N ALA A 237 -26.63 -75.84 42.89
CA ALA A 237 -26.38 -77.29 42.83
C ALA A 237 -26.30 -77.90 44.23
N LEU A 238 -25.61 -77.25 45.18
CA LEU A 238 -25.53 -77.69 46.56
C LEU A 238 -26.90 -77.70 47.25
N THR A 239 -27.74 -76.68 47.01
CA THR A 239 -29.11 -76.65 47.54
C THR A 239 -29.96 -77.78 46.96
N THR A 240 -29.84 -78.05 45.66
CA THR A 240 -30.54 -79.16 44.99
C THR A 240 -30.10 -80.50 45.58
N ALA A 241 -28.79 -80.73 45.69
CA ALA A 241 -28.24 -81.95 46.27
C ALA A 241 -28.66 -82.15 47.74
N ARG A 242 -28.75 -81.07 48.53
CA ARG A 242 -29.27 -81.12 49.91
C ARG A 242 -30.75 -81.51 49.94
N ASN A 243 -31.56 -80.95 49.05
CA ASN A 243 -32.98 -81.29 48.93
C ASN A 243 -33.16 -82.75 48.49
N ASP A 244 -32.36 -83.21 47.53
CA ASP A 244 -32.35 -84.60 47.09
C ASP A 244 -31.95 -85.54 48.22
N LEU A 245 -30.91 -85.21 48.98
CA LEU A 245 -30.48 -86.00 50.14
C LEU A 245 -31.57 -86.07 51.21
N ALA A 246 -32.27 -84.96 51.47
CA ALA A 246 -33.41 -84.94 52.38
C ALA A 246 -34.58 -85.81 51.87
N ARG A 247 -34.88 -85.76 50.56
CA ARG A 247 -35.91 -86.59 49.93
C ARG A 247 -35.55 -88.08 49.97
N ILE A 248 -34.30 -88.43 49.68
CA ILE A 248 -33.79 -89.80 49.76
C ILE A 248 -33.82 -90.30 51.21
N ALA A 249 -33.46 -89.45 52.18
CA ALA A 249 -33.57 -89.80 53.60
C ALA A 249 -35.02 -90.08 54.00
N GLN A 250 -35.97 -89.22 53.60
CA GLN A 250 -37.40 -89.47 53.83
C GLN A 250 -37.91 -90.74 53.13
N ALA A 251 -37.52 -90.96 51.88
CA ALA A 251 -37.88 -92.17 51.14
C ALA A 251 -37.32 -93.43 51.83
N ARG A 252 -36.06 -93.38 52.30
CA ARG A 252 -35.45 -94.45 53.07
C ARG A 252 -36.21 -94.72 54.36
N THR A 253 -36.62 -93.69 55.11
CA THR A 253 -37.45 -93.86 56.32
C THR A 253 -38.78 -94.53 55.99
N ARG A 254 -39.44 -94.14 54.89
CA ARG A 254 -40.68 -94.77 54.43
C ARG A 254 -40.49 -96.23 54.01
N GLU A 255 -39.42 -96.52 53.27
CA GLU A 255 -39.10 -97.90 52.88
C GLU A 255 -38.77 -98.76 54.10
N THR A 256 -38.02 -98.24 55.08
CA THR A 256 -37.79 -98.98 56.32
C THR A 256 -39.08 -99.22 57.10
N SER A 257 -40.01 -98.25 57.17
CA SER A 257 -41.31 -98.49 57.83
C SER A 257 -42.17 -99.51 57.07
N LEU A 258 -42.18 -99.44 55.72
CA LEU A 258 -42.88 -100.45 54.90
C LEU A 258 -42.26 -101.84 55.06
N GLN A 259 -40.93 -101.91 55.17
CA GLN A 259 -40.21 -103.14 55.41
C GLN A 259 -40.53 -103.71 56.81
N ASP A 260 -40.57 -102.86 57.83
CA ASP A 260 -40.95 -103.25 59.19
C ASP A 260 -42.42 -103.70 59.24
N ASP A 261 -43.33 -102.98 58.59
CA ASP A 261 -44.74 -103.36 58.44
C ASP A 261 -44.89 -104.69 57.69
N ALA A 262 -44.13 -104.89 56.61
CA ALA A 262 -44.12 -106.14 55.84
C ALA A 262 -43.57 -107.30 56.66
N LEU A 263 -42.51 -107.09 57.46
CA LEU A 263 -41.98 -108.09 58.39
C LEU A 263 -42.99 -108.43 59.50
N ALA A 264 -43.68 -107.42 60.04
CA ALA A 264 -44.75 -107.63 61.01
C ALA A 264 -45.93 -108.40 60.40
N THR A 265 -46.28 -108.10 59.15
CA THR A 265 -47.33 -108.80 58.40
C THR A 265 -46.91 -110.23 58.07
N LEU A 266 -45.64 -110.46 57.70
CA LEU A 266 -45.07 -111.79 57.50
C LEU A 266 -45.10 -112.61 58.77
N ALA A 267 -44.73 -112.01 59.91
CA ALA A 267 -44.82 -112.66 61.20
C ALA A 267 -46.27 -113.00 61.57
N ARG A 268 -47.23 -112.10 61.28
CA ARG A 268 -48.66 -112.37 61.47
C ARG A 268 -49.16 -113.48 60.56
N LEU A 269 -48.80 -113.45 59.28
CA LEU A 269 -49.15 -114.47 58.31
C LEU A 269 -48.51 -115.82 58.63
N GLN A 270 -47.29 -115.85 59.17
CA GLN A 270 -46.66 -117.09 59.66
C GLN A 270 -47.38 -117.63 60.90
N ALA A 271 -47.90 -116.76 61.77
CA ALA A 271 -48.77 -117.17 62.88
C ALA A 271 -50.13 -117.69 62.36
N GLU A 272 -50.76 -117.00 61.42
CA GLU A 272 -52.00 -117.44 60.75
C GLU A 272 -51.77 -118.74 59.94
N LEU A 273 -50.60 -118.95 59.33
CA LEU A 273 -50.25 -120.20 58.64
C LEU A 273 -50.04 -121.34 59.64
N ALA A 274 -49.48 -121.06 60.82
CA ALA A 274 -49.37 -122.04 61.89
C ALA A 274 -50.74 -122.41 62.49
N GLU A 275 -51.71 -121.47 62.51
CA GLU A 275 -53.12 -121.75 62.81
C GLU A 275 -53.80 -122.54 61.65
N LEU A 276 -53.52 -122.20 60.39
CA LEU A 276 -54.08 -122.89 59.22
C LEU A 276 -53.47 -124.29 58.97
N ASP A 277 -52.24 -124.55 59.41
CA ASP A 277 -51.64 -125.90 59.44
C ASP A 277 -52.21 -126.75 60.60
N HIS A 278 -52.84 -126.13 61.61
CA HIS A 278 -53.61 -126.85 62.63
C HIS A 278 -55.03 -127.20 62.15
N ASP A 279 -55.63 -126.37 61.29
CA ASP A 279 -57.03 -126.48 60.89
C ASP A 279 -57.29 -127.19 59.54
N ASN A 280 -56.27 -127.54 58.73
CA ASN A 280 -56.46 -128.12 57.39
C ASN A 280 -56.13 -129.62 57.22
N VAL A 281 -56.73 -130.47 58.06
CA VAL A 281 -56.87 -131.93 57.78
C VAL A 281 -58.26 -132.29 57.20
N GLU A 282 -59.21 -131.36 57.00
CA GLU A 282 -60.53 -131.70 56.44
C GLU A 282 -60.97 -130.81 55.26
N ALA A 283 -60.96 -131.42 54.04
CA ALA A 283 -61.74 -131.10 52.82
C ALA A 283 -61.55 -129.71 52.15
N GLY A 284 -61.56 -129.48 50.82
CA GLY A 284 -61.89 -130.27 49.63
C GLY A 284 -62.52 -129.37 48.53
N GLN A 285 -61.79 -129.15 47.41
CA GLN A 285 -62.19 -129.02 45.97
C GLN A 285 -63.02 -127.85 45.35
N GLY A 286 -62.58 -127.46 44.12
CA GLY A 286 -63.37 -126.99 42.93
C GLY A 286 -63.40 -125.46 42.66
N GLU A 287 -63.37 -124.86 41.46
CA GLU A 287 -63.37 -125.27 40.03
C GLU A 287 -63.07 -124.01 39.14
N LYS A 288 -63.05 -124.16 37.80
CA LYS A 288 -62.48 -123.31 36.72
C LYS A 288 -63.34 -122.12 36.19
N ASP A 289 -62.66 -121.30 35.37
CA ASP A 289 -63.05 -120.70 34.05
C ASP A 289 -63.18 -119.16 33.91
N GLY A 290 -62.71 -118.60 32.77
CA GLY A 290 -62.86 -117.16 32.45
C GLY A 290 -62.12 -116.60 31.22
N LEU A 291 -62.40 -117.14 30.04
CA LEU A 291 -61.86 -116.80 28.71
C LEU A 291 -62.30 -115.41 28.15
N LEU A 292 -61.92 -114.28 28.79
CA LEU A 292 -62.30 -112.90 28.35
C LEU A 292 -61.10 -111.95 28.09
N ILE A 293 -59.90 -112.50 27.92
CA ILE A 293 -58.68 -111.72 27.60
C ILE A 293 -58.58 -111.33 26.10
N ALA A 294 -59.41 -111.86 25.19
CA ALA A 294 -59.08 -111.80 23.76
C ALA A 294 -59.68 -110.62 22.95
N GLN A 295 -60.71 -109.91 23.43
CA GLN A 295 -61.43 -108.91 22.61
C GLN A 295 -60.94 -107.46 22.79
N GLU A 296 -60.39 -107.09 23.94
CA GLU A 296 -59.90 -105.72 24.21
C GLU A 296 -58.58 -105.40 23.48
N ALA A 297 -57.79 -106.41 23.12
CA ALA A 297 -56.52 -106.20 22.43
C ALA A 297 -56.66 -105.77 20.95
N ALA A 298 -57.78 -106.09 20.30
CA ALA A 298 -57.98 -105.80 18.88
C ALA A 298 -58.39 -104.34 18.59
N ALA A 299 -59.09 -103.69 19.53
CA ALA A 299 -59.54 -102.30 19.38
C ALA A 299 -58.38 -101.28 19.54
N ASN A 300 -57.41 -101.58 20.41
CA ASN A 300 -56.27 -100.70 20.68
C ASN A 300 -55.27 -100.62 19.51
N ALA A 301 -55.19 -101.67 18.67
CA ALA A 301 -54.27 -101.70 17.53
C ALA A 301 -54.72 -100.79 16.36
N GLN A 302 -56.02 -100.59 16.16
CA GLN A 302 -56.54 -99.74 15.08
C GLN A 302 -56.38 -98.24 15.35
N ILE A 303 -56.42 -97.83 16.63
CA ILE A 303 -56.21 -96.42 17.04
C ILE A 303 -54.73 -96.02 16.84
N ALA A 304 -53.79 -96.93 17.12
CA ALA A 304 -52.36 -96.69 16.95
C ALA A 304 -51.96 -96.50 15.47
N LEU A 305 -52.63 -97.21 14.54
CA LEU A 305 -52.34 -97.11 13.10
C LEU A 305 -52.74 -95.73 12.52
N ALA A 306 -53.91 -95.22 12.90
CA ALA A 306 -54.42 -93.94 12.43
C ALA A 306 -53.55 -92.74 12.91
N GLN A 307 -52.99 -92.84 14.12
CA GLN A 307 -52.06 -91.83 14.64
C GLN A 307 -50.74 -91.81 13.87
N LEU A 308 -50.20 -92.98 13.52
CA LEU A 308 -48.95 -93.07 12.77
C LEU A 308 -49.06 -92.53 11.33
N GLU A 309 -50.20 -92.73 10.67
CA GLU A 309 -50.47 -92.20 9.32
C GLU A 309 -50.60 -90.67 9.32
N ALA A 310 -51.17 -90.07 10.37
CA ALA A 310 -51.25 -88.62 10.53
C ALA A 310 -49.86 -87.98 10.72
N ASP A 311 -49.01 -88.59 11.56
CA ASP A 311 -47.64 -88.12 11.81
C ASP A 311 -46.77 -88.21 10.55
N PHE A 312 -46.92 -89.28 9.76
CA PHE A 312 -46.20 -89.45 8.49
C PHE A 312 -46.59 -88.36 7.46
N ASN A 313 -47.88 -88.04 7.34
CA ASN A 313 -48.35 -87.00 6.43
C ASN A 313 -47.87 -85.60 6.84
N HIS A 314 -47.77 -85.31 8.15
CA HIS A 314 -47.21 -84.06 8.67
C HIS A 314 -45.70 -83.92 8.38
N ALA A 315 -44.94 -85.00 8.54
CA ALA A 315 -43.51 -85.03 8.21
C ALA A 315 -43.23 -84.88 6.70
N MET A 316 -44.10 -85.40 5.84
CA MET A 316 -43.95 -85.27 4.38
C MET A 316 -44.25 -83.83 3.89
N SER A 317 -45.25 -83.16 4.46
CA SER A 317 -45.58 -81.77 4.12
C SER A 317 -44.48 -80.79 4.53
N THR A 318 -43.92 -80.94 5.73
CA THR A 318 -42.81 -80.11 6.22
C THR A 318 -41.55 -80.27 5.35
N ARG A 319 -41.26 -81.50 4.89
CA ARG A 319 -40.13 -81.76 3.97
C ARG A 319 -40.32 -81.15 2.58
N ALA A 320 -41.54 -81.17 2.04
CA ALA A 320 -41.85 -80.57 0.75
C ALA A 320 -41.68 -79.02 0.77
N ASN A 321 -42.14 -78.37 1.84
CA ASN A 321 -42.00 -76.92 2.01
C ASN A 321 -40.54 -76.47 2.17
N ALA A 322 -39.73 -77.22 2.93
CA ALA A 322 -38.30 -76.93 3.08
C ALA A 322 -37.53 -77.06 1.74
N ARG A 323 -37.90 -78.03 0.90
CA ARG A 323 -37.28 -78.22 -0.43
C ARG A 323 -37.62 -77.09 -1.39
N ALA A 324 -38.87 -76.63 -1.42
CA ALA A 324 -39.29 -75.50 -2.25
C ALA A 324 -38.58 -74.19 -1.86
N GLN A 325 -38.40 -73.92 -0.57
CA GLN A 325 -37.64 -72.75 -0.08
C GLN A 325 -36.16 -72.82 -0.47
N HIS A 326 -35.53 -74.00 -0.38
CA HIS A 326 -34.14 -74.17 -0.80
C HIS A 326 -33.95 -73.89 -2.31
N GLU A 327 -34.82 -74.42 -3.17
CA GLU A 327 -34.76 -74.20 -4.62
C GLU A 327 -35.04 -72.74 -5.04
N ALA A 328 -35.88 -72.01 -4.29
CA ALA A 328 -36.09 -70.58 -4.49
C ALA A 328 -34.84 -69.77 -4.12
N ASN A 329 -34.18 -70.08 -3.00
CA ASN A 329 -32.97 -69.41 -2.55
C ASN A 329 -31.76 -69.66 -3.50
N VAL A 330 -31.66 -70.86 -4.05
CA VAL A 330 -30.62 -71.19 -5.05
C VAL A 330 -30.81 -70.38 -6.34
N ARG A 331 -32.06 -70.22 -6.82
CA ARG A 331 -32.36 -69.38 -7.99
C ARG A 331 -32.05 -67.90 -7.75
N ALA A 332 -32.44 -67.35 -6.60
CA ALA A 332 -32.15 -65.96 -6.24
C ALA A 332 -30.63 -65.68 -6.17
N CYS A 333 -29.84 -66.63 -5.66
CA CYS A 333 -28.38 -66.52 -5.61
C CYS A 333 -27.74 -66.58 -7.00
N ALA A 334 -28.27 -67.40 -7.91
CA ALA A 334 -27.81 -67.46 -9.30
C ALA A 334 -28.10 -66.17 -10.08
N GLU A 335 -29.29 -65.59 -9.91
CA GLU A 335 -29.66 -64.30 -10.52
C GLU A 335 -28.79 -63.15 -10.00
N ALA A 336 -28.55 -63.09 -8.69
CA ALA A 336 -27.67 -62.07 -8.08
C ALA A 336 -26.23 -62.16 -8.63
N LYS A 337 -25.68 -63.37 -8.80
CA LYS A 337 -24.36 -63.58 -9.43
C LYS A 337 -24.34 -63.11 -10.89
N ALA A 338 -25.40 -63.36 -11.66
CA ALA A 338 -25.48 -62.93 -13.05
C ALA A 338 -25.59 -61.40 -13.20
N VAL A 339 -26.19 -60.70 -12.23
CA VAL A 339 -26.24 -59.23 -12.19
C VAL A 339 -24.87 -58.65 -11.84
N VAL A 340 -24.18 -59.19 -10.83
CA VAL A 340 -22.81 -58.78 -10.48
C VAL A 340 -21.86 -58.98 -11.66
N GLN A 341 -21.93 -60.12 -12.35
CA GLN A 341 -21.08 -60.38 -13.52
C GLN A 341 -21.33 -59.38 -14.66
N ARG A 342 -22.60 -58.97 -14.87
CA ARG A 342 -22.94 -57.91 -15.84
C ARG A 342 -22.35 -56.56 -15.44
N HIS A 343 -22.40 -56.18 -14.17
CA HIS A 343 -21.79 -54.94 -13.69
C HIS A 343 -20.26 -54.97 -13.80
N VAL A 344 -19.61 -56.10 -13.50
CA VAL A 344 -18.16 -56.27 -13.68
C VAL A 344 -17.76 -56.13 -15.16
N ASN A 345 -18.53 -56.74 -16.07
CA ASN A 345 -18.29 -56.62 -17.52
C ASN A 345 -18.52 -55.19 -18.04
N ASN A 346 -19.55 -54.49 -17.52
CA ASN A 346 -19.78 -53.09 -17.87
C ASN A 346 -18.68 -52.17 -17.32
N LEU A 347 -18.16 -52.44 -16.12
CA LEU A 347 -17.09 -51.66 -15.51
C LEU A 347 -15.76 -51.86 -16.25
N THR A 348 -15.46 -53.09 -16.66
CA THR A 348 -14.27 -53.39 -17.49
C THR A 348 -14.40 -52.80 -18.91
N GLN A 349 -15.59 -52.82 -19.52
CA GLN A 349 -15.83 -52.10 -20.77
C GLN A 349 -15.69 -50.58 -20.59
N ALA A 350 -16.26 -50.01 -19.53
CA ALA A 350 -16.14 -48.59 -19.22
C ALA A 350 -14.69 -48.18 -18.92
N GLN A 351 -13.91 -48.98 -18.21
CA GLN A 351 -12.48 -48.76 -17.98
C GLN A 351 -11.67 -48.85 -19.29
N SER A 352 -11.99 -49.80 -20.17
CA SER A 352 -11.36 -49.90 -21.49
C SER A 352 -11.74 -48.75 -22.44
N ALA A 353 -12.95 -48.21 -22.30
CA ALA A 353 -13.43 -47.04 -23.03
C ALA A 353 -12.80 -45.76 -22.49
N LEU A 354 -12.65 -45.63 -21.17
CA LEU A 354 -11.92 -44.54 -20.51
C LEU A 354 -10.43 -44.58 -20.88
N ALA A 355 -9.79 -45.75 -20.95
CA ALA A 355 -8.43 -45.90 -21.43
C ALA A 355 -8.29 -45.51 -22.92
N ARG A 356 -9.27 -45.87 -23.76
CA ARG A 356 -9.33 -45.44 -25.17
C ARG A 356 -9.57 -43.94 -25.33
N ILE A 357 -10.38 -43.33 -24.46
CA ILE A 357 -10.64 -41.88 -24.44
C ILE A 357 -9.43 -41.11 -23.89
N ASN A 358 -8.73 -41.62 -22.88
CA ASN A 358 -7.47 -41.03 -22.39
C ASN A 358 -6.34 -41.15 -23.41
N ALA A 359 -6.33 -42.21 -24.23
CA ALA A 359 -5.39 -42.37 -25.35
C ALA A 359 -5.78 -41.54 -26.59
N SER A 360 -7.02 -41.06 -26.69
CA SER A 360 -7.54 -40.26 -27.82
C SER A 360 -7.78 -38.78 -27.49
N LEU A 361 -7.45 -38.34 -26.27
CA LEU A 361 -7.46 -36.93 -25.87
C LEU A 361 -6.06 -36.31 -26.10
N PRO A 362 -5.97 -35.24 -26.91
CA PRO A 362 -4.72 -34.79 -27.52
C PRO A 362 -3.75 -34.11 -26.54
N HIS A 363 -2.47 -34.51 -26.60
CA HIS A 363 -1.35 -33.84 -25.92
C HIS A 363 -1.23 -32.39 -26.46
N PRO A 364 -1.38 -31.34 -25.65
CA PRO A 364 -1.34 -29.97 -26.15
C PRO A 364 0.08 -29.41 -26.06
N ILE A 365 0.85 -29.44 -27.16
CA ILE A 365 1.92 -28.47 -27.47
C ILE A 365 1.98 -28.30 -28.99
N TRP A 366 1.16 -27.41 -29.58
CA TRP A 366 1.24 -25.94 -29.72
C TRP A 366 1.90 -25.55 -31.07
N LEU A 367 1.23 -24.71 -31.87
CA LEU A 367 1.77 -24.00 -33.05
C LEU A 367 2.24 -24.82 -34.29
N LYS A 368 1.57 -24.53 -35.43
CA LYS A 368 2.02 -24.57 -36.87
C LYS A 368 1.78 -25.84 -37.75
N ARG A 369 0.65 -25.81 -38.49
CA ARG A 369 0.39 -25.93 -39.97
C ARG A 369 1.35 -26.78 -40.85
N PRO A 370 0.88 -27.53 -41.89
CA PRO A 370 0.19 -26.95 -43.06
C PRO A 370 -0.80 -27.83 -43.89
N TRP A 371 -1.31 -27.17 -44.93
CA TRP A 371 -2.08 -27.49 -46.15
C TRP A 371 -2.04 -28.88 -46.82
N GLN A 372 -3.23 -29.25 -47.35
CA GLN A 372 -3.54 -29.82 -48.68
C GLN A 372 -3.07 -31.25 -49.03
N SER A 373 -4.02 -32.13 -49.36
CA SER A 373 -4.49 -32.41 -50.74
C SER A 373 -3.59 -33.37 -51.48
N ARG A 374 -4.17 -34.51 -51.89
CA ARG A 374 -4.12 -35.11 -53.24
C ARG A 374 -4.49 -36.58 -53.10
N TYR A 375 -5.64 -36.98 -53.64
CA TYR A 375 -5.86 -37.33 -55.05
C TYR A 375 -5.28 -38.71 -55.38
N ASP A 376 -6.05 -39.41 -56.21
CA ASP A 376 -5.63 -40.46 -57.13
C ASP A 376 -5.38 -41.86 -56.53
N CYS A 377 -5.74 -42.96 -57.18
CA CYS A 377 -6.49 -43.22 -58.41
C CYS A 377 -6.66 -44.75 -58.50
N TYR A 378 -7.77 -45.21 -59.08
CA TYR A 378 -7.92 -46.41 -59.94
C TYR A 378 -7.56 -47.82 -59.37
N CYS A 379 -8.39 -48.86 -59.50
CA CYS A 379 -8.95 -49.33 -60.78
C CYS A 379 -10.15 -50.29 -60.61
N ARG A 380 -11.28 -49.94 -61.26
CA ARG A 380 -12.17 -50.72 -62.16
C ARG A 380 -12.76 -52.08 -61.72
N LYS A 381 -13.98 -52.51 -62.09
CA LYS A 381 -15.07 -52.09 -63.02
C LYS A 381 -16.27 -53.01 -62.67
N GLY A 382 -17.54 -52.60 -62.61
CA GLY A 382 -18.44 -52.10 -63.67
C GLY A 382 -19.72 -52.98 -63.65
N GLY A 383 -20.95 -52.58 -64.03
CA GLY A 383 -21.58 -51.36 -64.53
C GLY A 383 -23.08 -51.42 -64.13
N GLN A 384 -24.08 -50.71 -64.64
CA GLN A 384 -24.30 -49.76 -65.75
C GLN A 384 -25.69 -49.12 -65.48
N ARG A 385 -25.87 -47.84 -65.87
CA ARG A 385 -27.08 -47.20 -66.48
C ARG A 385 -27.00 -45.68 -66.27
N THR A 386 -26.53 -44.88 -67.23
CA THR A 386 -27.18 -44.29 -68.44
C THR A 386 -28.10 -43.09 -68.20
N ARG A 387 -27.88 -42.06 -69.04
CA ARG A 387 -28.62 -40.80 -69.33
C ARG A 387 -28.10 -39.60 -68.50
N ARG A 388 -27.76 -38.46 -69.09
CA ARG A 388 -28.00 -37.90 -70.43
C ARG A 388 -26.95 -36.84 -70.72
#